data_AF-A0A7C1W8W9-F1
#
_entry.id   AF-A0A7C1W8W9-F1
#
_cell.length_a   1.000
_cell.length_b   1.000
_cell.length_c   1.000
_cell.angle_alpha   90.00
_cell.angle_beta   90.00
_cell.angle_gamma   90.00
#
_symmetry.space_group_name_H-M   'P 1'
#
loop_
_entity.id
_entity.type
_entity.pdbx_description
1 polymer ?
#
loop_
_entity_poly.entity_id
_entity_poly.type
_entity_poly.pdbx_seq_one_letter_code
_entity_poly.pdbx_strand_id
1 'polypeptide(L)' 'MRIGAHVSMAKGFPSVFDNIKSVGGNCAQIFSHSPRGWKFKDVQKVEEFRERYKKEDIKPIVIHNSYLVNLASL' A
#
# COMPACT_ATOMS: atom_id res chain seq x y z
N MET A 1 2.88 19.01 -6.45
CA MET A 1 3.23 18.63 -5.07
C MET A 1 2.61 17.27 -4.76
N ARG A 2 3.34 16.35 -4.13
CA ARG A 2 2.82 15.02 -3.73
C ARG A 2 2.56 15.00 -2.23
N ILE A 3 1.32 14.80 -1.80
CA ILE A 3 0.91 14.73 -0.40
C ILE A 3 0.04 13.49 -0.23
N GLY A 4 0.33 12.76 0.84
CA GLY A 4 -0.26 11.46 1.06
C GLY A 4 -0.31 11.06 2.52
N ALA A 5 -0.84 9.88 2.77
CA ALA A 5 -0.94 9.27 4.09
C ALA A 5 -0.54 7.79 4.03
N HIS A 6 -0.23 7.23 5.20
CA HIS A 6 -0.21 5.78 5.34
C HIS A 6 -1.65 5.28 5.47
N VAL A 7 -2.13 4.50 4.50
CA VAL A 7 -3.51 4.03 4.44
C VAL A 7 -3.59 2.51 4.54
N SER A 8 -4.75 2.01 4.96
CA SER A 8 -4.99 0.57 5.07
C SER A 8 -5.19 -0.08 3.70
N MET A 9 -4.84 -1.36 3.60
CA MET A 9 -5.18 -2.26 2.49
C MET A 9 -5.90 -3.51 2.96
N ALA A 10 -6.58 -3.46 4.12
CA ALA A 10 -7.30 -4.60 4.66
C ALA A 10 -8.36 -5.15 3.67
N LYS A 11 -8.86 -4.31 2.76
CA LYS A 11 -9.78 -4.66 1.67
C LYS A 11 -9.07 -5.05 0.36
N GLY A 12 -7.76 -5.31 0.40
CA GLY A 12 -6.92 -5.62 -0.76
C GLY A 12 -6.15 -4.40 -1.30
N PHE A 13 -5.12 -4.65 -2.12
CA PHE A 13 -4.26 -3.60 -2.66
C PHE A 13 -5.00 -2.49 -3.41
N PRO A 14 -6.00 -2.76 -4.28
CA PRO A 14 -6.72 -1.70 -4.97
C PRO A 14 -7.45 -0.72 -4.05
N SER A 15 -7.72 -1.07 -2.79
CA SER A 15 -8.37 -0.15 -1.85
C SER A 15 -7.51 1.06 -1.49
N VAL A 16 -6.19 1.03 -1.75
CA VAL A 16 -5.29 2.17 -1.51
C VAL A 16 -5.74 3.43 -2.26
N PHE A 17 -6.23 3.27 -3.49
CA PHE A 17 -6.64 4.37 -4.36
C PHE A 17 -7.88 5.09 -3.79
N ASP A 18 -8.86 4.33 -3.31
CA ASP A 18 -10.07 4.90 -2.71
C ASP A 18 -9.77 5.50 -1.33
N ASN A 19 -8.95 4.81 -0.52
CA ASN A 19 -8.58 5.26 0.81
C ASN A 19 -7.74 6.53 0.80
N ILE A 20 -6.89 6.74 -0.21
CA ILE A 20 -6.11 7.97 -0.30
C ILE A 20 -6.92 9.13 -0.87
N LYS A 21 -7.83 8.87 -1.82
CA LYS A 21 -8.78 9.86 -2.32
C LYS A 21 -9.68 10.38 -1.22
N SER A 22 -10.16 9.51 -0.33
CA SER A 22 -11.08 9.90 0.75
C SER A 22 -10.45 10.86 1.77
N VAL A 23 -9.11 10.90 1.85
CA VAL A 23 -8.36 11.85 2.68
C VAL A 23 -7.74 13.00 1.88
N GLY A 24 -8.12 13.16 0.60
CA GLY A 24 -7.66 14.25 -0.26
C GLY A 24 -6.19 14.13 -0.72
N GLY A 25 -5.58 12.95 -0.60
CA GLY A 25 -4.19 12.72 -0.99
C GLY A 25 -4.02 12.30 -2.46
N ASN A 26 -2.78 12.38 -2.95
CA ASN A 26 -2.39 11.99 -4.32
C ASN A 26 -1.13 11.09 -4.40
N CYS A 27 -0.63 10.64 -3.24
CA CYS A 27 0.36 9.57 -3.10
C CYS A 27 0.06 8.80 -1.80
N ALA A 28 0.58 7.58 -1.65
CA ALA A 28 0.24 6.76 -0.49
C ALA A 28 1.43 5.94 0.02
N GLN A 29 1.39 5.59 1.30
CA GLN A 29 2.23 4.54 1.89
C GLN A 29 1.35 3.41 2.42
N ILE A 30 1.82 2.17 2.25
CA ILE A 30 1.07 0.95 2.59
C ILE A 30 2.03 -0.15 3.09
N PHE A 31 1.53 -1.18 3.78
CA PHE A 31 2.34 -2.37 4.13
C PHE A 31 2.16 -3.49 3.10
N SER A 32 3.18 -4.27 2.72
CA SER A 32 2.96 -5.39 1.79
C SER A 32 2.11 -6.55 2.36
N HIS A 33 1.96 -6.60 3.68
CA HIS A 33 1.23 -7.62 4.45
C HIS A 33 0.87 -7.05 5.84
N SER A 34 0.26 -7.85 6.72
CA SER A 34 0.06 -7.42 8.11
C SER A 34 1.42 -7.24 8.81
N PRO A 35 1.76 -6.04 9.34
CA PRO A 35 3.06 -5.81 10.00
C PRO A 35 3.20 -6.53 11.35
N ARG A 36 2.14 -7.19 11.82
CA ARG A 36 2.07 -7.91 13.10
C ARG A 36 2.57 -9.36 13.06
N GLY A 37 2.95 -9.88 11.88
CA GLY A 37 3.41 -11.26 11.76
C GLY A 37 3.95 -11.60 10.38
N TRP A 38 4.55 -12.78 10.26
CA TRP A 38 5.26 -13.24 9.05
C TRP A 38 4.40 -13.99 8.04
N LYS A 39 3.06 -13.96 8.20
CA LYS A 39 2.16 -14.64 7.28
C LYS A 39 1.90 -13.76 6.07
N PHE A 40 2.41 -14.19 4.92
CA PHE A 40 2.14 -13.58 3.62
C PHE A 40 0.93 -14.27 2.97
N LYS A 41 0.21 -13.51 2.16
CA LYS A 41 -0.88 -14.01 1.32
C LYS A 41 -0.54 -13.68 -0.12
N ASP A 42 -1.00 -14.52 -1.04
CA ASP A 42 -0.86 -14.25 -2.47
C ASP A 42 -1.54 -12.92 -2.82
N VAL A 43 -0.85 -12.12 -3.62
CA VAL A 43 -1.38 -10.83 -4.08
C VAL A 43 -2.54 -11.09 -5.01
N GLN A 44 -3.72 -10.63 -4.62
CA GLN A 44 -4.94 -10.72 -5.42
C GLN A 44 -5.17 -9.41 -6.19
N LYS A 45 -5.89 -9.48 -7.30
CA LYS A 45 -6.34 -8.31 -8.09
C LYS A 45 -5.18 -7.45 -8.61
N VAL A 46 -4.10 -8.10 -9.05
CA VAL A 46 -2.89 -7.43 -9.58
C VAL A 46 -3.23 -6.56 -10.79
N GLU A 47 -4.05 -7.09 -11.71
CA GLU A 47 -4.45 -6.40 -12.94
C GLU A 47 -5.32 -5.18 -12.64
N GLU A 48 -6.29 -5.31 -11.71
CA GLU A 48 -7.09 -4.17 -11.22
C GLU A 48 -6.19 -3.07 -10.65
N PHE A 49 -5.23 -3.44 -9.80
CA PHE A 49 -4.27 -2.50 -9.24
C PHE A 49 -3.44 -1.80 -10.33
N ARG A 50 -2.89 -2.58 -11.27
CA ARG A 50 -2.06 -2.06 -12.38
C ARG A 50 -2.86 -1.10 -13.27
N GLU A 51 -4.10 -1.43 -13.58
CA GLU A 51 -4.97 -0.56 -14.36
C GLU A 51 -5.27 0.75 -13.64
N ARG A 52 -5.64 0.69 -12.36
CA ARG A 52 -5.90 1.90 -11.56
C ARG A 52 -4.64 2.74 -11.40
N TYR A 53 -3.47 2.12 -11.20
CA TYR A 53 -2.19 2.82 -11.14
C TYR A 53 -1.83 3.57 -12.42
N LYS A 54 -2.24 3.04 -13.59
CA LYS A 54 -2.06 3.72 -14.88
C LYS A 54 -3.08 4.84 -15.10
N LYS A 55 -4.35 4.61 -14.73
CA LYS A 55 -5.49 5.51 -15.00
C LYS A 55 -5.57 6.67 -14.00
N GLU A 56 -5.16 6.47 -12.76
CA GLU A 56 -5.28 7.44 -11.67
C GLU A 56 -3.93 8.14 -11.39
N ASP A 57 -3.91 9.46 -11.19
CA ASP A 57 -2.69 10.20 -10.77
C ASP A 57 -2.41 10.05 -9.26
N ILE A 58 -2.47 8.82 -8.77
CA ILE A 58 -2.17 8.44 -7.38
C ILE A 58 -0.81 7.75 -7.37
N LYS A 59 0.24 8.56 -7.23
CA LYS A 59 1.62 8.10 -7.29
C LYS A 59 2.57 9.08 -6.57
N PRO A 60 3.64 8.58 -5.93
CA PRO A 60 3.98 7.17 -5.77
C PRO A 60 3.08 6.44 -4.75
N ILE A 61 3.04 5.11 -4.84
CA ILE A 61 2.55 4.24 -3.77
C ILE A 61 3.77 3.49 -3.22
N VAL A 62 4.14 3.75 -1.97
CA VAL A 62 5.36 3.25 -1.34
C VAL A 62 5.02 2.13 -0.36
N ILE A 63 5.84 1.08 -0.34
CA ILE A 63 5.73 0.00 0.64
C ILE A 63 6.62 0.33 1.85
N HIS A 64 6.01 0.39 3.03
CA HIS A 64 6.72 0.33 4.29
C HIS A 64 6.78 -1.12 4.76
N ASN A 65 7.94 -1.56 5.23
CA ASN A 65 8.11 -2.95 5.65
C ASN A 65 7.50 -3.18 7.04
N SER A 66 7.30 -4.45 7.40
CA SER A 66 6.92 -4.84 8.76
C SER A 66 7.96 -4.35 9.76
N TYR A 67 7.51 -3.82 10.90
CA TYR A 67 8.37 -3.42 12.01
C TYR A 67 9.05 -4.61 12.70
N LEU A 68 8.67 -5.85 12.36
CA LEU A 68 9.36 -7.05 12.82
C LEU A 68 10.69 -7.30 12.11
N VAL A 69 10.94 -6.64 10.98
CA VAL A 69 12.20 -6.79 10.24
C VAL A 69 13.33 -6.13 11.02
N ASN A 70 14.29 -6.94 11.45
CA ASN A 70 15.56 -6.51 12.01
C ASN A 70 16.72 -7.12 11.22
N LEU A 71 17.32 -6.34 10.32
CA LEU A 71 18.47 -6.77 9.51
C LEU A 71 19.77 -6.89 10.31
N ALA A 72 19.78 -6.42 11.56
CA ALA A 72 20.91 -6.51 12.48
C ALA A 72 20.71 -7.59 13.56
N SER A 73 19.81 -8.54 13.34
CA SER A 73 19.67 -9.70 14.23
C SER A 73 20.87 -10.62 14.10
N LEU A 74 21.34 -11.13 15.24
CA LEU A 74 22.44 -12.09 15.36
C LEU A 74 22.03 -13.51 14.94
#